data_AF-A0A972E5B2-F1
#
_entry.id   AF-A0A972E5B2-F1
#
_cell.length_a   1.000
_cell.length_b   1.000
_cell.length_c   1.000
_cell.angle_alpha   90.00
_cell.angle_beta   90.00
_cell.angle_gamma   90.00
#
_symmetry.space_group_name_H-M   'P 1'
#
loop_
_entity.id
_entity.type
_entity.pdbx_description
1 polymer ?
#
loop_
_entity_poly.entity_id
_entity_poly.type
_entity_poly.pdbx_seq_one_letter_code
_entity_poly.pdbx_strand_id
1 'polypeptide(L)' 'MATKGTWNQANIRKTNPVFSPFRVTIETPFYANNIYPVSNVKEAYEMAKDSPGTIVTSLKVKDPERIGLDNNAHVL' A
#
# COMPACT_ATOMS: atom_id res chain seq x y z
N MET A 1 7.21 -24.52 -24.29
CA MET A 1 7.41 -23.69 -23.08
C MET A 1 6.67 -24.34 -21.94
N ALA A 2 7.33 -24.59 -20.81
CA ALA A 2 6.69 -25.19 -19.62
C ALA A 2 6.38 -24.09 -18.60
N THR A 3 5.14 -24.06 -18.09
CA THR A 3 4.70 -23.08 -17.10
C THR A 3 5.38 -23.36 -15.77
N LYS A 4 6.26 -22.46 -15.31
CA LYS A 4 6.83 -22.52 -13.97
C LYS A 4 5.88 -21.84 -12.97
N GLY A 5 5.22 -22.63 -12.14
CA GLY A 5 4.31 -22.14 -11.10
C GLY A 5 5.01 -21.58 -9.86
N THR A 6 6.28 -21.92 -9.62
CA THR A 6 7.02 -21.50 -8.42
C THR A 6 8.47 -21.13 -8.75
N TRP A 7 9.00 -20.17 -7.98
CA TRP A 7 10.38 -19.71 -8.07
C TRP A 7 11.02 -19.72 -6.67
N ASN A 8 12.26 -20.18 -6.58
CA ASN A 8 13.05 -20.00 -5.36
C ASN A 8 13.39 -18.51 -5.21
N GLN A 9 13.28 -17.97 -4.00
CA GLN A 9 13.57 -16.57 -3.69
C GLN A 9 14.97 -16.13 -4.14
N ALA A 10 15.96 -17.03 -4.11
CA ALA A 10 17.31 -16.76 -4.62
C ALA A 10 17.34 -16.41 -6.12
N ASN A 11 16.36 -16.87 -6.89
CA ASN A 11 16.23 -16.64 -8.33
C ASN A 11 15.37 -15.41 -8.68
N ILE A 12 14.72 -14.80 -7.68
CA ILE A 12 13.96 -13.54 -7.80
C ILE A 12 14.93 -12.37 -7.56
N ARG A 13 15.90 -12.22 -8.46
CA ARG A 13 16.92 -11.16 -8.40
C ARG A 13 16.85 -10.28 -9.64
N LYS A 14 17.36 -9.05 -9.52
CA LYS A 14 17.45 -8.05 -10.62
C LYS A 14 18.19 -8.60 -11.85
N THR A 15 19.05 -9.59 -11.68
CA THR A 15 19.80 -10.25 -12.75
C THR A 15 18.98 -11.24 -13.58
N ASN A 16 17.80 -11.65 -13.11
CA ASN A 16 16.95 -12.57 -13.86
C ASN A 16 16.14 -11.80 -14.93
N PRO A 17 16.36 -12.07 -16.23
CA PRO A 17 15.74 -11.31 -17.32
C PRO A 17 14.22 -11.45 -17.38
N VAL A 18 13.62 -12.48 -16.75
CA VAL A 18 12.17 -12.69 -16.73
C VAL A 18 11.46 -11.74 -15.75
N PHE A 19 12.12 -11.38 -14.64
CA PHE A 19 11.49 -10.55 -13.61
C PHE A 19 11.56 -9.05 -13.91
N SER A 20 12.47 -8.59 -14.79
CA SER A 20 12.55 -7.18 -15.16
C SER A 20 11.29 -6.69 -15.89
N PRO A 21 10.80 -7.37 -16.96
CA PRO A 21 9.54 -6.98 -17.60
C PRO A 21 8.34 -7.12 -16.67
N PHE A 22 8.27 -8.21 -15.90
CA PHE A 22 7.17 -8.44 -14.95
C PHE A 22 7.08 -7.32 -13.90
N ARG A 23 8.23 -6.91 -13.35
CA ARG A 23 8.32 -5.79 -12.42
C ARG A 23 7.80 -4.51 -13.06
N VAL A 24 8.24 -4.18 -14.27
CA VAL A 24 7.78 -2.97 -14.98
C VAL A 24 6.26 -3.02 -15.23
N THR A 25 5.73 -4.14 -15.73
CA THR A 25 4.29 -4.29 -15.99
C THR A 25 3.42 -4.09 -14.76
N ILE A 26 3.90 -4.51 -13.58
CA ILE A 26 3.20 -4.27 -12.31
C ILE A 26 3.47 -2.86 -11.81
N GLU A 27 4.71 -2.41 -11.74
CA GLU A 27 5.05 -1.12 -11.14
C GLU A 27 4.49 0.07 -11.94
N THR A 28 4.47 0.01 -13.28
CA THR A 28 3.98 1.11 -14.13
C THR A 28 2.53 1.54 -13.81
N PRO A 29 1.52 0.66 -13.70
CA PRO A 29 0.17 1.08 -13.31
C PRO A 29 0.06 1.51 -11.83
N PHE A 30 0.92 1.01 -10.93
CA PHE A 30 0.95 1.50 -9.54
C PHE A 30 1.55 2.90 -9.45
N TYR A 31 2.56 3.21 -10.28
CA TYR A 31 3.15 4.55 -10.40
C TYR A 31 2.38 5.50 -11.33
N ALA A 32 1.31 5.04 -11.97
CA ALA A 32 0.39 5.91 -12.69
C ALA A 32 -0.41 6.80 -11.71
N ASN A 33 -1.35 7.61 -12.22
CA ASN A 33 -2.10 8.71 -11.57
C ASN A 33 -2.84 8.41 -10.22
N ASN A 34 -2.58 7.30 -9.54
CA ASN A 34 -3.17 6.90 -8.27
C ASN A 34 -2.29 7.23 -7.05
N ILE A 35 -1.12 7.86 -7.23
CA ILE A 35 -0.26 8.29 -6.12
C ILE A 35 -0.50 9.77 -5.83
N TYR A 36 -0.90 10.08 -4.60
CA TYR A 36 -1.00 11.44 -4.10
C TYR A 36 0.02 11.68 -2.99
N PRO A 37 0.86 12.72 -3.06
CA PRO A 37 1.81 13.04 -2.00
C PRO A 37 1.05 13.54 -0.78
N VAL A 38 1.22 12.86 0.35
CA VAL A 38 0.56 13.22 1.62
C VAL A 38 1.58 13.83 2.55
N SER A 39 1.28 15.01 3.11
CA SER A 39 2.23 15.73 3.97
C SER A 39 1.98 15.50 5.46
N ASN A 40 0.74 15.17 5.83
CA ASN A 40 0.33 14.95 7.22
C ASN A 40 -0.34 13.60 7.43
N VAL A 41 -0.13 13.02 8.63
CA VAL A 41 -0.74 11.74 9.03
C VAL A 41 -2.27 11.84 9.09
N LYS A 42 -2.81 12.99 9.49
CA LYS A 42 -4.26 13.26 9.51
C LYS A 42 -4.88 13.16 8.12
N GLU A 43 -4.25 13.78 7.12
CA GLU A 43 -4.70 13.77 5.72
C GLU A 43 -4.67 12.34 5.15
N ALA A 44 -3.63 11.57 5.46
CA ALA A 44 -3.55 10.17 5.07
C ALA A 44 -4.67 9.32 5.69
N TYR A 45 -5.02 9.59 6.95
CA TYR A 45 -6.12 8.91 7.64
C TYR A 45 -7.49 9.25 7.05
N GLU A 46 -7.74 10.53 6.72
CA GLU A 46 -8.99 10.96 6.07
C GLU A 46 -9.15 10.31 4.68
N MET A 47 -8.11 10.33 3.86
CA MET A 47 -8.12 9.62 2.57
C MET A 47 -8.32 8.11 2.70
N ALA A 48 -7.70 7.50 3.71
CA ALA A 48 -7.90 6.08 3.99
C ALA A 48 -9.36 5.80 4.38
N LYS A 49 -9.96 6.63 5.23
CA LYS A 49 -11.35 6.49 5.67
C LYS A 49 -12.36 6.64 4.52
N ASP A 50 -12.10 7.54 3.59
CA ASP A 50 -13.00 7.83 2.46
C ASP A 50 -12.88 6.83 1.31
N SER A 51 -11.89 5.93 1.36
CA SER A 51 -11.73 4.88 0.35
C SER A 51 -12.90 3.88 0.39
N PRO A 52 -13.47 3.49 -0.78
CA PRO A 52 -14.68 2.67 -0.86
C PRO A 52 -14.56 1.26 -0.27
N GLY A 53 -13.35 0.80 0.07
CA GLY A 53 -13.08 -0.49 0.69
C GLY A 53 -12.83 -0.45 2.20
N THR A 54 -12.88 0.73 2.83
CA THR A 54 -12.48 0.90 4.22
C THR A 54 -13.60 0.60 5.20
N ILE A 55 -13.27 -0.12 6.29
CA ILE A 55 -14.25 -0.52 7.32
C ILE A 55 -13.88 0.17 8.64
N VAL A 56 -14.62 1.22 8.97
CA VAL A 56 -14.44 1.90 10.26
C VAL A 56 -14.94 0.99 11.39
N THR A 57 -14.02 0.55 12.23
CA THR A 57 -14.32 -0.29 13.40
C THR A 57 -14.75 0.58 14.58
N SER A 58 -15.54 0.02 15.51
CA SER A 58 -15.93 0.68 16.77
C SER A 58 -14.76 0.90 17.75
N LEU A 59 -13.59 0.33 17.48
CA LEU A 59 -12.38 0.48 18.28
C LEU A 59 -11.78 1.89 18.08
N LYS A 60 -11.52 2.57 19.19
CA LYS A 60 -10.81 3.86 19.20
C LYS A 60 -9.30 3.64 19.21
N VAL A 61 -8.57 4.50 18.50
CA VAL A 61 -7.12 4.53 18.56
C VAL A 61 -6.69 5.09 19.91
N LYS A 62 -5.71 4.45 20.55
CA LYS A 62 -5.14 4.92 21.82
C LYS A 62 -4.16 6.06 21.55
N ASP A 63 -4.30 7.17 22.28
CA ASP A 63 -3.42 8.35 22.22
C ASP A 63 -3.17 8.87 20.78
N PRO A 64 -4.22 9.16 19.99
CA PRO A 64 -4.11 9.51 18.57
C PRO A 64 -3.29 10.79 18.33
N GLU A 65 -3.34 11.75 19.25
CA GLU A 65 -2.59 13.02 19.16
C GLU A 65 -1.06 12.79 19.10
N ARG A 66 -0.55 11.75 19.77
CA ARG A 66 0.89 11.41 19.76
C ARG A 66 1.36 10.96 18.37
N ILE A 67 0.44 10.47 17.54
CA ILE A 67 0.71 9.96 16.18
C ILE A 67 0.27 11.01 15.14
N GLY A 68 -0.27 12.16 15.57
CA GLY A 68 -0.77 13.21 14.67
C GLY A 68 -2.14 12.91 14.06
N LEU A 69 -2.94 12.08 14.75
CA LEU A 69 -4.32 11.74 14.41
C LEU A 69 -5.31 12.55 15.26
N ASP A 70 -6.55 12.67 14.78
CA ASP A 70 -7.62 13.35 15.53
C ASP A 70 -8.06 12.54 16.77
N ASN A 71 -8.56 13.22 17.80
CA ASN A 71 -8.87 12.62 19.10
C ASN A 71 -10.01 11.58 19.05
N ASN A 72 -10.77 11.58 17.94
CA ASN A 72 -11.82 10.61 17.66
C ASN A 72 -11.46 9.64 16.52
N ALA A 73 -10.16 9.36 16.32
CA ALA A 73 -9.72 8.38 15.33
C ALA A 73 -10.13 6.95 15.74
N HIS A 74 -10.60 6.22 14.75
CA HIS A 74 -11.03 4.83 14.85
C HIS A 74 -10.10 3.95 14.01
N VAL A 75 -10.06 2.66 14.33
CA VAL A 75 -9.31 1.70 13.50
C VAL A 75 -10.08 1.47 12.19
N LEU A 76 -9.39 1.63 11.06
CA LEU A 76 -9.89 1.50 9.68
C LEU A 76 -9.61 0.11 9.08
#